data_AF-A0A960WM76-F1
#
_entry.id   AF-A0A960WM76-F1
#
_cell.length_a   1.000
_cell.length_b   1.000
_cell.length_c   1.000
_cell.angle_alpha   90.00
_cell.angle_beta   90.00
_cell.angle_gamma   90.00
#
_symmetry.space_group_name_H-M   'P 1'
#
loop_
_entity.id
_entity.type
_entity.pdbx_description
1 polymer ?
#
loop_
_entity_poly.entity_id
_entity_poly.type
_entity_poly.pdbx_seq_one_letter_code
_entity_poly.pdbx_strand_id
1 'polypeptide(L)'
;TELIVDRGIAFLEKQSKNQPFALNLWFNACHGEDSDRRPGIGFYPWPRSVDGLYEDVEMYRPKLDDPAIFDALPEFYRSSLSRERYFWALNTPEKFQTNARAYARMVTGIDHEIARFLEALEKSGLAGNTVIVYSADNGYHFGNRGLSGKWSHFEESIRVPLIVMDPRLPEGQKGKVNKERALNLDLPSTFLDWAGVEAPSHYQGRSLRPLVEGESPADWRKETYHEHFAVRERIPAWEGVRGERYKYARYFDHDFEFLYDLENDPDELTNLAGDLAHVEALAEMRAKTDAYVAKYGDELPPMKTPFRASTEPHPVASAAVGTSPDKEGFVRLFDGKTLRGWSGDPDYWSVEDGALTGKTDGSLKMNRFLSWTGSTIRNFDLRVMVKVTAGGNSGIQYRGLSRPEIGLDVVSGYQCDVVADNPDYNGMLYEERGRRILSHTGEKVIIDGEGQSWVVGSFEKNVFPPDEWHEYRVLAEGNRHRHWIDGHPTADLIDFDEKGRSLEGILGVQVHVGPAMKIQYKEFRIKHLPDDLPLLRPEDHPIPGDAYGVRPQGKLPPDWTPPVYSVPPSR
;
A
#
# COMPACT_ATOMS: atom_id res chain seq x y z
N THR A 1 -17.64 3.13 2.92
CA THR A 1 -18.25 2.66 4.17
C THR A 1 -19.53 3.42 4.47
N GLU A 2 -19.45 4.74 4.63
CA GLU A 2 -20.59 5.63 4.92
C GLU A 2 -21.82 5.39 4.02
N LEU A 3 -21.65 5.38 2.70
CA LEU A 3 -22.75 5.15 1.74
C LEU A 3 -23.49 3.81 1.93
N ILE A 4 -22.80 2.77 2.43
CA ILE A 4 -23.42 1.46 2.70
C ILE A 4 -24.32 1.57 3.93
N VAL A 5 -23.84 2.25 4.98
CA VAL A 5 -24.62 2.47 6.20
C VAL A 5 -25.80 3.41 5.95
N ASP A 6 -25.62 4.49 5.19
CA ASP A 6 -26.73 5.39 4.84
C ASP A 6 -27.87 4.63 4.15
N ARG A 7 -27.54 3.69 3.25
CA ARG A 7 -28.53 2.80 2.61
C ARG A 7 -29.15 1.83 3.60
N GLY A 8 -28.37 1.31 4.55
CA GLY A 8 -28.86 0.45 5.63
C GLY A 8 -29.84 1.17 6.55
N ILE A 9 -29.53 2.40 6.94
CA ILE A 9 -30.42 3.25 7.76
C ILE A 9 -31.71 3.56 6.98
N ALA A 10 -31.59 3.99 5.72
CA ALA A 10 -32.76 4.25 4.87
C ALA A 10 -33.62 3.00 4.64
N PHE A 11 -33.04 1.80 4.69
CA PHE A 11 -33.77 0.54 4.70
C PHE A 11 -34.54 0.34 6.00
N LEU A 12 -33.90 0.54 7.16
CA LEU A 12 -34.52 0.41 8.49
C LEU A 12 -35.71 1.35 8.68
N GLU A 13 -35.58 2.61 8.26
CA GLU A 13 -36.64 3.63 8.36
C GLU A 13 -37.92 3.25 7.61
N LYS A 14 -37.82 2.35 6.63
CA LYS A 14 -38.95 1.86 5.83
C LYS A 14 -39.50 0.53 6.34
N GLN A 15 -38.87 -0.12 7.32
CA GLN A 15 -39.32 -1.42 7.81
C GLN A 15 -40.51 -1.27 8.77
N SER A 16 -41.48 -2.16 8.60
CA SER A 16 -42.57 -2.34 9.57
C SER A 16 -42.03 -3.06 10.81
N LYS A 17 -42.53 -2.69 12.00
CA LYS A 17 -42.21 -3.39 13.25
C LYS A 17 -42.67 -4.86 13.27
N ASN A 18 -43.61 -5.22 12.40
CA ASN A 18 -44.24 -6.55 12.39
C ASN A 18 -43.70 -7.47 11.29
N GLN A 19 -42.75 -7.02 10.47
CA GLN A 19 -42.18 -7.82 9.39
C GLN A 19 -40.70 -8.10 9.67
N PRO A 20 -40.26 -9.38 9.69
CA PRO A 20 -38.86 -9.69 9.86
C PRO A 20 -38.07 -9.28 8.61
N PHE A 21 -36.79 -8.94 8.81
CA PHE A 21 -35.86 -8.63 7.74
C PHE A 21 -34.54 -9.37 7.93
N ALA A 22 -33.81 -9.53 6.84
CA ALA A 22 -32.39 -9.89 6.83
C ALA A 22 -31.66 -8.85 5.97
N LEU A 23 -30.66 -8.18 6.56
CA LEU A 23 -29.91 -7.11 5.90
C LEU A 23 -28.42 -7.45 5.93
N ASN A 24 -27.82 -7.48 4.75
CA ASN A 24 -26.37 -7.64 4.60
C ASN A 24 -25.74 -6.29 4.27
N LEU A 25 -24.79 -5.85 5.09
CA LEU A 25 -23.98 -4.65 4.86
C LEU A 25 -22.54 -5.10 4.59
N TRP A 26 -22.11 -5.04 3.32
CA TRP A 26 -20.78 -5.48 2.91
C TRP A 26 -19.84 -4.30 2.71
N PHE A 27 -18.92 -4.10 3.65
CA PHE A 27 -17.92 -3.03 3.59
C PHE A 27 -16.76 -3.42 2.68
N ASN A 28 -16.38 -2.51 1.77
CA ASN A 28 -15.17 -2.67 0.94
C ASN A 28 -13.90 -2.12 1.63
N ALA A 29 -14.06 -1.33 2.69
CA ALA A 29 -12.91 -0.80 3.43
C ALA A 29 -12.09 -1.95 4.04
N CYS A 30 -10.78 -1.72 4.24
CA CYS A 30 -9.77 -2.73 4.57
C CYS A 30 -9.38 -3.68 3.42
N HIS A 31 -9.90 -3.48 2.21
CA HIS A 31 -9.32 -4.05 0.99
C HIS A 31 -8.29 -3.08 0.39
N GLY A 32 -7.13 -3.58 -0.06
CA GLY A 32 -6.13 -2.78 -0.77
C GLY A 32 -6.59 -2.40 -2.18
N GLU A 33 -6.31 -1.17 -2.61
CA GLU A 33 -6.56 -0.69 -3.97
C GLU A 33 -5.35 -0.98 -4.87
N ASP A 34 -5.39 -2.09 -5.58
CA ASP A 34 -4.27 -2.57 -6.40
C ASP A 34 -3.85 -1.61 -7.53
N SER A 35 -4.76 -0.74 -7.99
CA SER A 35 -4.48 0.22 -9.06
C SER A 35 -3.81 1.50 -8.58
N ASP A 36 -3.78 1.73 -7.26
CA ASP A 36 -3.10 2.86 -6.65
C ASP A 36 -2.20 2.42 -5.50
N ARG A 37 -0.92 2.26 -5.82
CA ARG A 37 0.09 1.73 -4.89
C ARG A 37 0.81 2.85 -4.12
N ARG A 38 0.27 4.07 -4.12
CA ARG A 38 0.79 5.14 -3.26
C ARG A 38 0.50 4.77 -1.80
N PRO A 39 1.53 4.74 -0.92
CA PRO A 39 1.34 4.41 0.48
C PRO A 39 0.35 5.35 1.16
N GLY A 40 -0.51 4.78 2.00
CA GLY A 40 -1.59 5.47 2.67
C GLY A 40 -2.77 5.72 1.73
N ILE A 41 -2.87 6.94 1.22
CA ILE A 41 -4.08 7.48 0.56
C ILE A 41 -4.54 6.67 -0.65
N GLY A 42 -3.62 6.10 -1.42
CA GLY A 42 -3.93 5.31 -2.62
C GLY A 42 -4.31 3.90 -2.24
N PHE A 43 -3.35 3.17 -1.66
CA PHE A 43 -3.49 1.73 -1.45
C PHE A 43 -4.52 1.39 -0.36
N TYR A 44 -4.66 2.22 0.68
CA TYR A 44 -5.64 2.05 1.75
C TYR A 44 -6.45 3.34 1.94
N PRO A 45 -7.43 3.62 1.07
CA PRO A 45 -8.18 4.87 1.10
C PRO A 45 -9.17 4.88 2.27
N TRP A 46 -8.80 5.54 3.37
CA TRP A 46 -9.65 5.68 4.56
C TRP A 46 -10.70 6.81 4.39
N PRO A 47 -11.82 6.75 5.12
CA PRO A 47 -12.81 7.83 5.08
C PRO A 47 -12.29 9.08 5.80
N ARG A 48 -12.59 10.28 5.28
CA ARG A 48 -12.08 11.54 5.86
C ARG A 48 -12.53 11.81 7.29
N SER A 49 -13.61 11.18 7.74
CA SER A 49 -14.12 11.26 9.11
C SER A 49 -13.14 10.75 10.17
N VAL A 50 -12.07 10.05 9.75
CA VAL A 50 -10.99 9.54 10.63
C VAL A 50 -9.61 10.09 10.26
N ASP A 51 -9.56 11.23 9.55
CA ASP A 51 -8.31 11.91 9.25
C ASP A 51 -7.52 12.25 10.53
N GLY A 52 -6.20 12.09 10.47
CA GLY A 52 -5.30 12.41 11.58
C GLY A 52 -5.22 11.37 12.70
N LEU A 53 -6.10 10.36 12.74
CA LEU A 53 -5.98 9.29 13.74
C LEU A 53 -4.67 8.52 13.57
N TYR A 54 -4.04 8.14 14.67
CA TYR A 54 -2.78 7.36 14.71
C TYR A 54 -1.54 8.07 14.17
N GLU A 55 -1.58 9.38 13.85
CA GLU A 55 -0.38 10.06 13.34
C GLU A 55 0.79 10.05 14.32
N ASP A 56 0.49 10.09 15.61
CA ASP A 56 1.43 10.05 16.74
C ASP A 56 1.67 8.63 17.29
N VAL A 57 1.12 7.60 16.63
CA VAL A 57 1.22 6.20 17.07
C VAL A 57 2.19 5.44 16.18
N GLU A 58 3.21 4.86 16.79
CA GLU A 58 4.06 3.87 16.13
C GLU A 58 3.31 2.53 16.07
N MET A 59 3.06 2.04 14.85
CA MET A 59 2.34 0.80 14.62
C MET A 59 3.24 -0.39 14.89
N TYR A 60 2.74 -1.38 15.64
CA TYR A 60 3.48 -2.60 15.94
C TYR A 60 3.76 -3.41 14.68
N ARG A 61 5.00 -3.89 14.57
CA ARG A 61 5.43 -4.83 13.52
C ARG A 61 4.70 -6.18 13.66
N PRO A 62 4.48 -6.90 12.54
CA PRO A 62 3.83 -8.20 12.57
C PRO A 62 4.68 -9.21 13.35
N LYS A 63 4.04 -10.16 14.05
CA LYS A 63 4.72 -11.14 14.91
C LYS A 63 5.74 -12.00 14.14
N LEU A 64 5.44 -12.34 12.88
CA LEU A 64 6.22 -13.27 12.07
C LEU A 64 6.99 -12.56 10.95
N ASP A 65 7.59 -11.40 11.24
CA ASP A 65 8.23 -10.54 10.23
C ASP A 65 9.74 -10.78 10.06
N ASP A 66 10.31 -11.78 10.73
CA ASP A 66 11.71 -12.18 10.60
C ASP A 66 12.00 -12.65 9.15
N PRO A 67 13.01 -12.09 8.47
CA PRO A 67 13.41 -12.53 7.12
C PRO A 67 13.69 -14.03 7.00
N ALA A 68 14.20 -14.68 8.04
CA ALA A 68 14.46 -16.12 8.03
C ALA A 68 13.17 -16.94 7.87
N ILE A 69 12.02 -16.45 8.36
CA ILE A 69 10.72 -17.10 8.16
C ILE A 69 10.33 -17.03 6.69
N PHE A 70 10.53 -15.89 6.03
CA PHE A 70 10.28 -15.75 4.59
C PHE A 70 11.21 -16.66 3.78
N ASP A 71 12.51 -16.68 4.09
CA ASP A 71 13.50 -17.47 3.36
C ASP A 71 13.29 -18.98 3.50
N ALA A 72 12.64 -19.43 4.57
CA ALA A 72 12.24 -20.82 4.78
C ALA A 72 11.01 -21.25 3.95
N LEU A 73 10.26 -20.30 3.36
CA LEU A 73 9.11 -20.63 2.51
C LEU A 73 9.56 -21.28 1.18
N PRO A 74 8.74 -22.19 0.61
CA PRO A 74 9.03 -22.75 -0.70
C PRO A 74 8.99 -21.66 -1.79
N GLU A 75 9.69 -21.92 -2.90
CA GLU A 75 9.92 -20.95 -3.97
C GLU A 75 8.62 -20.35 -4.55
N PHE A 76 7.56 -21.15 -4.69
CA PHE A 76 6.27 -20.68 -5.21
C PHE A 76 5.60 -19.64 -4.31
N TYR A 77 5.91 -19.60 -3.00
CA TYR A 77 5.48 -18.54 -2.10
C TYR A 77 6.37 -17.31 -2.21
N ARG A 78 7.70 -17.54 -2.22
CA ARG A 78 8.70 -16.46 -2.28
C ARG A 78 8.62 -15.66 -3.58
N SER A 79 8.03 -16.20 -4.64
CA SER A 79 7.79 -15.51 -5.91
C SER A 79 6.30 -15.21 -6.22
N SER A 80 5.40 -15.42 -5.26
CA SER A 80 3.94 -15.28 -5.44
C SER A 80 3.47 -13.82 -5.56
N LEU A 81 2.20 -13.66 -5.99
CA LEU A 81 1.50 -12.38 -5.91
C LEU A 81 1.47 -11.80 -4.47
N SER A 82 1.44 -12.64 -3.44
CA SER A 82 1.47 -12.17 -2.05
C SER A 82 2.80 -11.49 -1.70
N ARG A 83 3.91 -11.98 -2.28
CA ARG A 83 5.22 -11.31 -2.16
C ARG A 83 5.29 -10.05 -3.00
N GLU A 84 4.72 -10.06 -4.21
CA GLU A 84 4.62 -8.86 -5.05
C GLU A 84 3.91 -7.71 -4.29
N ARG A 85 2.76 -8.01 -3.66
CA ARG A 85 1.99 -7.06 -2.85
C ARG A 85 2.74 -6.56 -1.61
N TYR A 86 3.61 -7.39 -1.02
CA TYR A 86 4.46 -6.95 0.10
C TYR A 86 5.38 -5.79 -0.29
N PHE A 87 5.94 -5.79 -1.51
CA PHE A 87 6.80 -4.69 -1.99
C PHE A 87 6.04 -3.41 -2.31
N TRP A 88 4.77 -3.52 -2.70
CA TRP A 88 3.93 -2.34 -2.89
C TRP A 88 3.62 -1.65 -1.56
N ALA A 89 3.40 -2.45 -0.50
CA ALA A 89 2.75 -1.96 0.70
C ALA A 89 3.64 -1.88 1.95
N LEU A 90 4.55 -2.83 2.19
CA LEU A 90 5.04 -3.08 3.56
C LEU A 90 6.56 -3.25 3.71
N ASN A 91 7.33 -3.24 2.61
CA ASN A 91 8.72 -3.70 2.65
C ASN A 91 9.74 -2.74 3.29
N THR A 92 9.41 -1.47 3.48
CA THR A 92 10.25 -0.51 4.22
C THR A 92 9.54 -0.08 5.50
N PRO A 93 10.28 0.28 6.58
CA PRO A 93 9.68 0.76 7.82
C PRO A 93 8.69 1.91 7.60
N GLU A 94 9.03 2.86 6.73
CA GLU A 94 8.21 4.04 6.45
C GLU A 94 6.92 3.67 5.71
N LYS A 95 7.02 2.79 4.70
CA LYS A 95 5.84 2.27 3.99
C LYS A 95 4.94 1.47 4.91
N PHE A 96 5.53 0.61 5.76
CA PHE A 96 4.79 -0.13 6.77
C PHE A 96 4.03 0.81 7.71
N GLN A 97 4.69 1.80 8.32
CA GLN A 97 4.04 2.73 9.25
C GLN A 97 2.93 3.54 8.57
N THR A 98 3.14 4.00 7.33
CA THR A 98 2.14 4.76 6.58
C THR A 98 0.90 3.91 6.27
N ASN A 99 1.11 2.70 5.76
CA ASN A 99 0.02 1.80 5.37
C ASN A 99 -0.68 1.14 6.57
N ALA A 100 0.04 0.86 7.66
CA ALA A 100 -0.56 0.34 8.89
C ALA A 100 -1.50 1.36 9.53
N ARG A 101 -1.10 2.64 9.61
CA ARG A 101 -1.96 3.72 10.10
C ARG A 101 -3.19 3.91 9.22
N ALA A 102 -2.99 3.90 7.90
CA ALA A 102 -4.08 3.98 6.92
C ALA A 102 -5.09 2.82 7.05
N TYR A 103 -4.59 1.58 7.17
CA TYR A 103 -5.43 0.41 7.39
C TYR A 103 -6.21 0.50 8.72
N ALA A 104 -5.55 0.93 9.81
CA ALA A 104 -6.21 1.12 11.10
C ALA A 104 -7.31 2.20 11.04
N ARG A 105 -7.10 3.30 10.29
CA ARG A 105 -8.15 4.29 10.02
C ARG A 105 -9.34 3.67 9.31
N MET A 106 -9.12 2.83 8.29
CA MET A 106 -10.21 2.14 7.60
C MET A 106 -11.03 1.28 8.57
N VAL A 107 -10.38 0.54 9.47
CA VAL A 107 -11.06 -0.26 10.51
C VAL A 107 -11.89 0.62 11.45
N THR A 108 -11.32 1.70 11.97
CA THR A 108 -12.04 2.65 12.85
C THR A 108 -13.19 3.35 12.13
N GLY A 109 -13.02 3.63 10.84
CA GLY A 109 -14.11 4.13 9.99
C GLY A 109 -15.26 3.12 9.86
N ILE A 110 -14.97 1.82 9.79
CA ILE A 110 -16.03 0.79 9.85
C ILE A 110 -16.71 0.79 11.22
N ASP A 111 -15.94 0.88 12.32
CA ASP A 111 -16.48 0.88 13.69
C ASP A 111 -17.44 2.05 13.95
N HIS A 112 -17.05 3.28 13.58
CA HIS A 112 -17.92 4.46 13.66
C HIS A 112 -19.23 4.28 12.88
N GLU A 113 -19.14 3.66 11.70
CA GLU A 113 -20.29 3.43 10.83
C GLU A 113 -21.21 2.32 11.35
N ILE A 114 -20.65 1.28 11.99
CA ILE A 114 -21.43 0.30 12.74
C ILE A 114 -22.18 1.00 13.88
N ALA A 115 -21.52 1.86 14.66
CA ALA A 115 -22.17 2.59 15.75
C ALA A 115 -23.36 3.43 15.25
N ARG A 116 -23.20 4.16 14.13
CA ARG A 116 -24.29 4.90 13.49
C ARG A 116 -25.48 4.01 13.12
N PHE A 117 -25.21 2.83 12.56
CA PHE A 117 -26.25 1.88 12.20
C PHE A 117 -26.98 1.33 13.45
N LEU A 118 -26.24 1.00 14.51
CA LEU A 118 -26.81 0.53 15.78
C LEU A 118 -27.71 1.59 16.42
N GLU A 119 -27.29 2.86 16.44
CA GLU A 119 -28.14 3.94 16.94
C GLU A 119 -29.44 4.10 16.14
N ALA A 120 -29.39 3.97 14.82
CA ALA A 120 -30.59 4.03 13.98
C ALA A 120 -31.52 2.84 14.26
N LEU A 121 -30.95 1.65 14.48
CA LEU A 121 -31.68 0.45 14.86
C LEU A 121 -32.36 0.62 16.23
N GLU A 122 -31.72 1.23 17.20
CA GLU A 122 -32.33 1.58 18.49
C GLU A 122 -33.47 2.59 18.35
N LYS A 123 -33.25 3.68 17.60
CA LYS A 123 -34.25 4.73 17.35
C LYS A 123 -35.50 4.19 16.64
N SER A 124 -35.34 3.21 15.75
CA SER A 124 -36.45 2.52 15.09
C SER A 124 -37.28 1.62 16.04
N GLY A 125 -36.73 1.30 17.22
CA GLY A 125 -37.31 0.37 18.18
C GLY A 125 -37.18 -1.10 17.77
N LEU A 126 -36.31 -1.41 16.81
CA LEU A 126 -36.10 -2.78 16.29
C LEU A 126 -34.91 -3.49 16.98
N ALA A 127 -34.05 -2.75 17.69
CA ALA A 127 -32.83 -3.30 18.29
C ALA A 127 -33.07 -4.49 19.23
N GLY A 128 -34.10 -4.47 20.07
CA GLY A 128 -34.38 -5.54 21.04
C GLY A 128 -34.72 -6.90 20.42
N ASN A 129 -35.01 -6.96 19.11
CA ASN A 129 -35.35 -8.19 18.39
C ASN A 129 -34.49 -8.40 17.14
N THR A 130 -33.33 -7.75 17.04
CA THR A 130 -32.44 -7.88 15.89
C THR A 130 -31.14 -8.55 16.30
N VAL A 131 -30.89 -9.74 15.78
CA VAL A 131 -29.58 -10.41 15.92
C VAL A 131 -28.59 -9.76 14.95
N ILE A 132 -27.40 -9.44 15.43
CA ILE A 132 -26.35 -8.81 14.63
C ILE A 132 -25.17 -9.77 14.54
N VAL A 133 -24.67 -9.97 13.32
CA VAL A 133 -23.48 -10.77 13.06
C VAL A 133 -22.44 -9.90 12.35
N TYR A 134 -21.25 -9.83 12.92
CA TYR A 134 -20.08 -9.18 12.32
C TYR A 134 -19.02 -10.22 12.02
N SER A 135 -18.50 -10.22 10.79
CA SER A 135 -17.42 -11.10 10.37
C SER A 135 -16.63 -10.51 9.20
N ALA A 136 -15.57 -11.20 8.76
CA ALA A 136 -14.78 -10.88 7.58
C ALA A 136 -14.84 -12.04 6.57
N ASP A 137 -14.53 -11.74 5.31
CA ASP A 137 -14.51 -12.70 4.21
C ASP A 137 -13.32 -13.68 4.27
N ASN A 138 -12.17 -13.17 4.73
CA ASN A 138 -10.89 -13.88 4.86
C ASN A 138 -10.01 -13.21 5.92
N GLY A 139 -8.97 -13.92 6.35
CA GLY A 139 -7.86 -13.31 7.08
C GLY A 139 -6.97 -12.44 6.18
N TYR A 140 -5.84 -11.97 6.70
CA TYR A 140 -4.87 -11.17 5.97
C TYR A 140 -3.44 -11.32 6.51
N HIS A 141 -2.49 -11.57 5.62
CA HIS A 141 -1.07 -11.32 5.84
C HIS A 141 -0.81 -9.82 5.77
N PHE A 142 -0.53 -9.22 6.93
CA PHE A 142 -0.10 -7.83 7.01
C PHE A 142 1.41 -7.76 7.25
N GLY A 143 2.22 -8.38 6.36
CA GLY A 143 3.68 -8.41 6.47
C GLY A 143 4.23 -9.64 7.21
N ASN A 144 3.37 -10.44 7.86
CA ASN A 144 3.74 -11.75 8.38
C ASN A 144 4.37 -12.59 7.26
N ARG A 145 5.46 -13.28 7.57
CA ARG A 145 6.21 -14.17 6.69
C ARG A 145 6.72 -13.48 5.42
N GLY A 146 6.86 -12.14 5.43
CA GLY A 146 7.25 -11.36 4.25
C GLY A 146 6.19 -11.34 3.14
N LEU A 147 4.92 -11.61 3.47
CA LEU A 147 3.80 -11.67 2.53
C LEU A 147 2.75 -10.57 2.80
N SER A 148 1.98 -10.23 1.77
CA SER A 148 0.78 -9.40 1.90
C SER A 148 -0.40 -10.01 1.14
N GLY A 149 -1.61 -9.89 1.68
CA GLY A 149 -2.81 -10.43 1.03
C GLY A 149 -3.38 -11.64 1.78
N LYS A 150 -4.01 -12.55 1.04
CA LYS A 150 -4.58 -13.79 1.57
C LYS A 150 -4.18 -14.95 0.64
N TRP A 151 -4.94 -16.04 0.57
CA TRP A 151 -4.74 -17.19 -0.33
C TRP A 151 -3.80 -18.31 0.16
N SER A 152 -3.29 -18.24 1.39
CA SER A 152 -2.48 -19.32 1.98
C SER A 152 -3.27 -20.17 2.99
N HIS A 153 -2.73 -21.33 3.37
CA HIS A 153 -3.29 -22.18 4.43
C HIS A 153 -3.01 -21.70 5.87
N PHE A 154 -2.06 -20.77 6.03
CA PHE A 154 -1.68 -20.21 7.33
C PHE A 154 -2.86 -19.56 8.05
N GLU A 155 -2.83 -19.59 9.38
CA GLU A 155 -3.87 -19.01 10.25
C GLU A 155 -4.16 -17.55 9.91
N GLU A 156 -3.14 -16.75 9.56
CA GLU A 156 -3.32 -15.35 9.20
C GLU A 156 -4.27 -15.17 8.01
N SER A 157 -4.35 -16.14 7.09
CA SER A 157 -5.18 -16.05 5.88
C SER A 157 -6.57 -16.67 6.06
N ILE A 158 -6.73 -17.68 6.92
CA ILE A 158 -7.99 -18.43 7.06
C ILE A 158 -8.83 -18.02 8.28
N ARG A 159 -8.22 -17.42 9.31
CA ARG A 159 -8.92 -17.07 10.55
C ARG A 159 -9.49 -15.66 10.47
N VAL A 160 -10.78 -15.53 10.76
CA VAL A 160 -11.53 -14.26 10.73
C VAL A 160 -12.15 -13.93 12.07
N PRO A 161 -12.43 -12.65 12.37
CA PRO A 161 -13.34 -12.31 13.46
C PRO A 161 -14.74 -12.81 13.15
N LEU A 162 -15.45 -13.29 14.18
CA LEU A 162 -16.87 -13.60 14.13
C LEU A 162 -17.50 -13.21 15.46
N ILE A 163 -18.39 -12.23 15.44
CA ILE A 163 -19.12 -11.74 16.61
C ILE A 163 -20.61 -11.90 16.32
N VAL A 164 -21.32 -12.55 17.25
CA VAL A 164 -22.79 -12.66 17.22
C VAL A 164 -23.34 -11.96 18.45
N MET A 165 -24.19 -10.95 18.22
CA MET A 165 -24.94 -10.27 19.25
C MET A 165 -26.42 -10.64 19.10
N ASP A 166 -26.92 -11.49 20.00
CA ASP A 166 -28.35 -11.72 20.13
C ASP A 166 -28.90 -10.96 21.36
N PRO A 167 -29.67 -9.88 21.16
CA PRO A 167 -30.18 -9.05 22.25
C PRO A 167 -31.17 -9.79 23.15
N ARG A 168 -31.77 -10.89 22.67
CA ARG A 168 -32.81 -11.67 23.34
C ARG A 168 -32.25 -12.62 24.40
N LEU A 169 -30.93 -12.89 24.36
CA LEU A 169 -30.29 -13.76 25.34
C LEU A 169 -30.31 -13.14 26.75
N PRO A 170 -30.37 -13.97 27.80
CA PRO A 170 -30.13 -13.53 29.17
C PRO A 170 -28.72 -12.94 29.34
N GLU A 171 -28.55 -11.97 30.24
CA GLU A 171 -27.27 -11.30 30.48
C GLU A 171 -26.13 -12.27 30.81
N GLY A 172 -26.41 -13.34 31.57
CA GLY A 172 -25.43 -14.36 31.93
C GLY A 172 -24.87 -15.19 30.75
N GLN A 173 -25.52 -15.13 29.58
CA GLN A 173 -25.12 -15.80 28.34
C GLN A 173 -24.45 -14.86 27.33
N LYS A 174 -24.39 -13.55 27.60
CA LYS A 174 -23.69 -12.58 26.76
C LYS A 174 -22.20 -12.50 27.10
N GLY A 175 -21.41 -11.94 26.18
CA GLY A 175 -19.96 -11.72 26.38
C GLY A 175 -19.13 -13.01 26.47
N LYS A 176 -19.61 -14.12 25.90
CA LYS A 176 -18.90 -15.41 25.89
C LYS A 176 -17.92 -15.49 24.72
N VAL A 177 -16.84 -16.25 24.92
CA VAL A 177 -15.88 -16.62 23.88
C VAL A 177 -15.94 -18.13 23.72
N ASN A 178 -16.47 -18.59 22.59
CA ASN A 178 -16.54 -20.01 22.24
C ASN A 178 -15.19 -20.47 21.67
N LYS A 179 -14.79 -21.70 21.99
CA LYS A 179 -13.54 -22.33 21.49
C LYS A 179 -13.81 -23.20 20.27
N GLU A 180 -15.07 -23.56 20.08
CA GLU A 180 -15.60 -24.35 18.99
C GLU A 180 -15.33 -23.68 17.65
N ARG A 181 -15.01 -24.49 16.64
CA ARG A 181 -14.72 -23.99 15.30
C ARG A 181 -16.01 -23.61 14.60
N ALA A 182 -16.09 -22.35 14.16
CA ALA A 182 -17.09 -21.86 13.23
C ALA A 182 -16.48 -21.71 11.83
N LEU A 183 -17.32 -21.91 10.81
CA LEU A 183 -16.99 -21.64 9.40
C LEU A 183 -17.95 -20.59 8.85
N ASN A 184 -17.52 -19.85 7.84
CA ASN A 184 -18.40 -18.96 7.07
C ASN A 184 -19.64 -19.73 6.50
N LEU A 185 -19.47 -21.01 6.15
CA LEU A 185 -20.53 -21.91 5.70
C LEU A 185 -21.65 -22.11 6.75
N ASP A 186 -21.39 -21.84 8.03
CA ASP A 186 -22.37 -21.98 9.10
C ASP A 186 -23.39 -20.83 9.13
N LEU A 187 -23.03 -19.67 8.59
CA LEU A 187 -23.86 -18.47 8.66
C LEU A 187 -25.22 -18.65 7.97
N PRO A 188 -25.31 -19.17 6.73
CA PRO A 188 -26.60 -19.43 6.09
C PRO A 188 -27.49 -20.37 6.90
N SER A 189 -26.96 -21.51 7.39
CA SER A 189 -27.71 -22.45 8.23
C SER A 189 -28.18 -21.82 9.54
N THR A 190 -27.36 -20.96 10.14
CA THR A 190 -27.69 -20.22 11.37
C THR A 190 -28.83 -19.22 11.14
N PHE A 191 -28.79 -18.48 10.04
CA PHE A 191 -29.81 -17.49 9.71
C PHE A 191 -31.17 -18.15 9.44
N LEU A 192 -31.17 -19.29 8.75
CA LEU A 192 -32.39 -20.06 8.50
C LEU A 192 -32.97 -20.65 9.80
N ASP A 193 -32.14 -21.18 10.69
CA ASP A 193 -32.57 -21.65 12.02
C ASP A 193 -33.22 -20.52 12.83
N TRP A 194 -32.60 -19.34 12.93
CA TRP A 194 -33.22 -18.20 13.60
C TRP A 194 -34.51 -17.71 12.94
N ALA A 195 -34.65 -17.89 11.63
CA ALA A 195 -35.86 -17.58 10.89
C ALA A 195 -36.95 -18.67 11.01
N GLY A 196 -36.66 -19.81 11.63
CA GLY A 196 -37.56 -20.96 11.69
C GLY A 196 -37.77 -21.66 10.33
N VAL A 197 -36.79 -21.53 9.43
CA VAL A 197 -36.80 -22.13 8.09
C VAL A 197 -35.85 -23.31 8.06
N GLU A 198 -36.28 -24.43 7.50
CA GLU A 198 -35.42 -25.60 7.33
C GLU A 198 -34.27 -25.29 6.36
N ALA A 199 -33.04 -25.56 6.78
CA ALA A 199 -31.88 -25.40 5.92
C ALA A 199 -31.91 -26.44 4.78
N PRO A 200 -31.66 -26.05 3.52
CA PRO A 200 -31.58 -26.99 2.42
C PRO A 200 -30.55 -28.09 2.69
N SER A 201 -30.86 -29.34 2.32
CA SER A 201 -29.99 -30.50 2.59
C SER A 201 -28.61 -30.45 1.93
N HIS A 202 -28.43 -29.59 0.92
CA HIS A 202 -27.13 -29.37 0.27
C HIS A 202 -26.24 -28.36 1.01
N TYR A 203 -26.75 -27.66 2.02
CA TYR A 203 -25.93 -26.80 2.87
C TYR A 203 -25.00 -27.66 3.71
N GLN A 204 -23.72 -27.28 3.76
CA GLN A 204 -22.67 -28.02 4.46
C GLN A 204 -22.39 -27.48 5.87
N GLY A 205 -22.84 -26.26 6.16
CA GLY A 205 -22.69 -25.64 7.47
C GLY A 205 -23.73 -26.07 8.49
N ARG A 206 -23.39 -25.92 9.77
CA ARG A 206 -24.25 -26.22 10.91
C ARG A 206 -24.65 -24.92 11.60
N SER A 207 -25.89 -24.85 12.09
CA SER A 207 -26.33 -23.66 12.85
C SER A 207 -25.43 -23.43 14.05
N LEU A 208 -24.98 -22.18 14.23
CA LEU A 208 -24.22 -21.70 15.39
C LEU A 208 -25.13 -21.37 16.57
N ARG A 209 -26.45 -21.40 16.39
CA ARG A 209 -27.42 -21.02 17.42
C ARG A 209 -27.18 -21.74 18.77
N PRO A 210 -26.95 -23.06 18.84
CA PRO A 210 -26.65 -23.72 20.13
C PRO A 210 -25.41 -23.11 20.81
N LEU A 211 -24.35 -22.82 20.05
CA LEU A 211 -23.14 -22.18 20.58
C LEU A 211 -23.40 -20.76 21.08
N VAL A 212 -24.27 -20.02 20.40
CA VAL A 212 -24.68 -18.67 20.79
C VAL A 212 -25.53 -18.69 22.06
N GLU A 213 -26.35 -19.71 22.25
CA GLU A 213 -27.20 -19.93 23.43
C GLU A 213 -26.44 -20.57 24.62
N GLY A 214 -25.12 -20.79 24.46
CA GLY A 214 -24.23 -21.28 25.52
C GLY A 214 -24.15 -22.80 25.63
N GLU A 215 -24.61 -23.52 24.63
CA GLU A 215 -24.48 -24.97 24.52
C GLU A 215 -23.20 -25.35 23.76
N SER A 216 -22.63 -26.51 24.08
CA SER A 216 -21.54 -27.12 23.31
C SER A 216 -21.98 -28.50 22.82
N PRO A 217 -22.51 -28.62 21.59
CA PRO A 217 -22.98 -29.90 21.06
C PRO A 217 -21.87 -30.96 21.09
N ALA A 218 -22.17 -32.14 21.63
CA ALA A 218 -21.17 -33.21 21.82
C ALA A 218 -20.59 -33.72 20.48
N ASP A 219 -21.34 -33.59 19.40
CA ASP A 219 -20.96 -33.99 18.05
C ASP A 219 -20.39 -32.82 17.22
N TRP A 220 -20.04 -31.68 17.84
CA TRP A 220 -19.50 -30.52 17.11
C TRP A 220 -18.22 -30.87 16.34
N ARG A 221 -17.99 -30.18 15.21
CA ARG A 221 -16.87 -30.51 14.32
C ARG A 221 -15.52 -30.35 15.03
N LYS A 222 -14.63 -31.31 14.78
CA LYS A 222 -13.25 -31.34 15.32
C LYS A 222 -12.19 -30.96 14.31
N GLU A 223 -12.60 -30.62 13.09
CA GLU A 223 -11.70 -30.25 12.01
C GLU A 223 -12.45 -29.42 10.98
N THR A 224 -11.70 -28.75 10.12
CA THR A 224 -12.24 -27.91 9.04
C THR A 224 -11.43 -28.13 7.78
N TYR A 225 -12.10 -28.21 6.64
CA TYR A 225 -11.50 -28.30 5.31
C TYR A 225 -11.46 -26.92 4.65
N HIS A 226 -10.38 -26.63 3.93
CA HIS A 226 -10.12 -25.36 3.28
C HIS A 226 -9.49 -25.59 1.90
N GLU A 227 -9.79 -24.71 0.95
CA GLU A 227 -9.29 -24.78 -0.42
C GLU A 227 -9.11 -23.40 -1.05
N HIS A 228 -8.21 -23.31 -2.03
CA HIS A 228 -8.01 -22.14 -2.86
C HIS A 228 -7.54 -22.56 -4.26
N PHE A 229 -8.32 -22.21 -5.29
CA PHE A 229 -8.04 -22.57 -6.70
C PHE A 229 -8.11 -21.39 -7.68
N ALA A 230 -8.15 -20.15 -7.18
CA ALA A 230 -8.32 -18.98 -8.04
C ALA A 230 -6.98 -18.52 -8.62
N VAL A 231 -6.95 -18.18 -9.92
CA VAL A 231 -5.78 -17.58 -10.58
C VAL A 231 -4.52 -18.43 -10.42
N ARG A 232 -4.66 -19.76 -10.61
CA ARG A 232 -3.61 -20.79 -10.42
C ARG A 232 -2.29 -20.50 -11.14
N GLU A 233 -2.33 -19.69 -12.19
CA GLU A 233 -1.15 -19.25 -12.92
C GLU A 233 -0.30 -18.21 -12.17
N ARG A 234 -0.78 -17.63 -11.06
CA ARG A 234 -0.06 -16.64 -10.23
C ARG A 234 -0.17 -16.85 -8.72
N ILE A 235 -1.24 -17.51 -8.26
CA ILE A 235 -1.49 -17.79 -6.86
C ILE A 235 -1.45 -19.31 -6.66
N PRO A 236 -0.55 -19.84 -5.82
CA PRO A 236 -0.42 -21.27 -5.59
C PRO A 236 -1.72 -21.87 -5.07
N ALA A 237 -2.31 -22.80 -5.84
CA ALA A 237 -3.50 -23.52 -5.41
C ALA A 237 -3.18 -24.51 -4.30
N TRP A 238 -4.11 -24.67 -3.37
CA TRP A 238 -3.98 -25.64 -2.30
C TRP A 238 -5.32 -26.08 -1.75
N GLU A 239 -5.26 -27.19 -1.03
CA GLU A 239 -6.36 -27.71 -0.23
C GLU A 239 -5.80 -28.40 1.02
N GLY A 240 -6.59 -28.49 2.07
CA GLY A 240 -6.09 -29.01 3.32
C GLY A 240 -7.10 -29.09 4.45
N VAL A 241 -6.70 -29.77 5.52
CA VAL A 241 -7.50 -29.97 6.72
C VAL A 241 -6.78 -29.38 7.91
N ARG A 242 -7.50 -28.57 8.68
CA ARG A 242 -7.08 -28.09 10.01
C ARG A 242 -7.78 -28.92 11.08
N GLY A 243 -7.05 -29.84 11.70
CA GLY A 243 -7.49 -30.64 12.84
C GLY A 243 -7.25 -29.96 14.19
N GLU A 244 -7.42 -30.71 15.29
CA GLU A 244 -7.16 -30.27 16.68
C GLU A 244 -5.69 -30.03 16.95
N ARG A 245 -4.85 -31.01 16.63
CA ARG A 245 -3.40 -30.90 16.78
C ARG A 245 -2.71 -30.62 15.46
N TYR A 246 -3.01 -31.40 14.43
CA TYR A 246 -2.32 -31.27 13.15
C TYR A 246 -3.09 -30.41 12.15
N LYS A 247 -2.36 -29.60 11.38
CA LYS A 247 -2.85 -28.98 10.14
C LYS A 247 -2.06 -29.52 8.95
N TYR A 248 -2.77 -29.84 7.88
CA TYR A 248 -2.20 -30.30 6.63
C TYR A 248 -2.67 -29.44 5.47
N ALA A 249 -1.77 -29.17 4.53
CA ALA A 249 -2.08 -28.52 3.26
C ALA A 249 -1.22 -29.10 2.14
N ARG A 250 -1.81 -29.34 0.97
CA ARG A 250 -1.06 -29.73 -0.24
C ARG A 250 -1.22 -28.71 -1.36
N TYR A 251 -0.10 -28.39 -1.97
CA TYR A 251 0.05 -27.58 -3.18
C TYR A 251 0.30 -28.53 -4.35
N PHE A 252 -0.75 -29.19 -4.82
CA PHE A 252 -0.66 -30.29 -5.79
C PHE A 252 -0.06 -29.86 -7.15
N ASP A 253 -0.20 -28.59 -7.53
CA ASP A 253 0.44 -28.02 -8.73
C ASP A 253 1.98 -27.88 -8.58
N HIS A 254 2.49 -28.02 -7.36
CA HIS A 254 3.90 -27.84 -7.00
C HIS A 254 4.54 -29.09 -6.38
N ASP A 255 3.80 -30.22 -6.28
CA ASP A 255 4.23 -31.45 -5.60
C ASP A 255 4.82 -31.18 -4.20
N PHE A 256 4.14 -30.30 -3.44
CA PHE A 256 4.60 -29.85 -2.13
C PHE A 256 3.48 -29.94 -1.12
N GLU A 257 3.81 -30.32 0.12
CA GLU A 257 2.84 -30.37 1.20
C GLU A 257 3.44 -29.89 2.51
N PHE A 258 2.54 -29.50 3.41
CA PHE A 258 2.84 -29.04 4.74
C PHE A 258 2.11 -29.90 5.77
N LEU A 259 2.81 -30.17 6.88
CA LEU A 259 2.22 -30.70 8.10
C LEU A 259 2.73 -29.87 9.28
N TYR A 260 1.82 -29.33 10.10
CA TYR A 260 2.14 -28.56 11.30
C TYR A 260 1.54 -29.20 12.53
N ASP A 261 2.28 -29.21 13.63
CA ASP A 261 1.78 -29.55 14.97
C ASP A 261 1.37 -28.26 15.69
N LEU A 262 0.10 -27.88 15.61
CA LEU A 262 -0.43 -26.63 16.18
C LEU A 262 -0.39 -26.57 17.71
N GLU A 263 -0.16 -27.70 18.40
CA GLU A 263 0.01 -27.72 19.85
C GLU A 263 1.39 -27.20 20.25
N ASN A 264 2.43 -27.62 19.52
CA ASN A 264 3.83 -27.26 19.80
C ASN A 264 4.33 -26.08 18.94
N ASP A 265 3.71 -25.84 17.79
CA ASP A 265 4.03 -24.81 16.80
C ASP A 265 2.74 -24.13 16.31
N PRO A 266 2.08 -23.31 17.16
CA PRO A 266 0.86 -22.60 16.80
C PRO A 266 1.09 -21.53 15.72
N ASP A 267 2.35 -21.17 15.45
CA ASP A 267 2.77 -20.20 14.43
C ASP A 267 3.17 -20.87 13.11
N GLU A 268 3.03 -22.20 12.97
CA GLU A 268 3.20 -22.91 11.71
C GLU A 268 4.56 -22.61 11.03
N LEU A 269 5.65 -22.65 11.81
CA LEU A 269 7.00 -22.33 11.35
C LEU A 269 7.76 -23.57 10.88
N THR A 270 7.44 -24.75 11.41
CA THR A 270 8.14 -26.00 11.12
C THR A 270 7.28 -26.94 10.28
N ASN A 271 7.67 -27.16 9.03
CA ASN A 271 7.03 -28.17 8.19
C ASN A 271 7.53 -29.59 8.56
N LEU A 272 6.64 -30.41 9.10
CA LEU A 272 6.90 -31.79 9.53
C LEU A 272 6.61 -32.84 8.45
N ALA A 273 6.20 -32.46 7.25
CA ALA A 273 5.86 -33.42 6.18
C ALA A 273 7.03 -34.33 5.77
N GLY A 274 8.27 -33.85 5.91
CA GLY A 274 9.48 -34.64 5.66
C GLY A 274 10.03 -35.39 6.89
N ASP A 275 9.42 -35.25 8.06
CA ASP A 275 9.94 -35.83 9.30
C ASP A 275 9.49 -37.28 9.48
N LEU A 276 10.47 -38.18 9.62
CA LEU A 276 10.23 -39.62 9.83
C LEU A 276 9.45 -39.92 11.12
N ALA A 277 9.51 -39.05 12.13
CA ALA A 277 8.74 -39.21 13.35
C ALA A 277 7.24 -38.92 13.17
N HIS A 278 6.84 -38.25 12.09
CA HIS A 278 5.48 -37.77 11.84
C HIS A 278 4.78 -38.46 10.66
N VAL A 279 5.34 -39.56 10.15
CA VAL A 279 4.81 -40.28 8.97
C VAL A 279 3.36 -40.77 9.15
N GLU A 280 3.00 -41.20 10.36
CA GLU A 280 1.64 -41.67 10.67
C GLU A 280 0.65 -40.50 10.68
N ALA A 281 1.00 -39.39 11.33
CA ALA A 281 0.18 -38.18 11.36
C ALA A 281 -0.01 -37.60 9.94
N LEU A 282 1.05 -37.59 9.13
CA LEU A 282 0.97 -37.16 7.73
C LEU A 282 0.02 -38.04 6.92
N ALA A 283 0.13 -39.36 7.05
CA ALA A 283 -0.74 -40.31 6.36
C ALA A 283 -2.22 -40.14 6.77
N GLU A 284 -2.49 -39.95 8.06
CA GLU A 284 -3.83 -39.68 8.57
C GLU A 284 -4.41 -38.39 7.97
N MET A 285 -3.66 -37.29 8.00
CA MET A 285 -4.14 -36.00 7.52
C MET A 285 -4.31 -35.94 5.99
N ARG A 286 -3.46 -36.66 5.23
CA ARG A 286 -3.66 -36.89 3.79
C ARG A 286 -4.97 -37.61 3.54
N ALA A 287 -5.21 -38.73 4.22
CA ALA A 287 -6.43 -39.52 4.05
C ALA A 287 -7.71 -38.73 4.39
N LYS A 288 -7.65 -37.89 5.44
CA LYS A 288 -8.74 -36.97 5.76
C LYS A 288 -8.98 -35.96 4.64
N THR A 289 -7.91 -35.37 4.11
CA THR A 289 -8.00 -34.41 3.00
C THR A 289 -8.60 -35.08 1.77
N ASP A 290 -8.16 -36.28 1.40
CA ASP A 290 -8.73 -37.06 0.29
C ASP A 290 -10.23 -37.34 0.49
N ALA A 291 -10.65 -37.66 1.73
CA ALA A 291 -12.05 -37.87 2.04
C ALA A 291 -12.89 -36.59 1.87
N TYR A 292 -12.36 -35.41 2.23
CA TYR A 292 -13.05 -34.14 1.99
C TYR A 292 -13.12 -33.79 0.51
N VAL A 293 -12.02 -33.98 -0.23
CA VAL A 293 -11.96 -33.75 -1.68
C VAL A 293 -12.94 -34.66 -2.41
N ALA A 294 -12.98 -35.95 -2.07
CA ALA A 294 -13.94 -36.88 -2.67
C ALA A 294 -15.41 -36.53 -2.33
N LYS A 295 -15.65 -35.88 -1.19
CA LYS A 295 -16.99 -35.52 -0.72
C LYS A 295 -17.48 -34.20 -1.30
N TYR A 296 -16.60 -33.21 -1.44
CA TYR A 296 -16.95 -31.82 -1.73
C TYR A 296 -16.26 -31.24 -2.96
N GLY A 297 -15.10 -31.78 -3.33
CA GLY A 297 -14.30 -31.28 -4.44
C GLY A 297 -14.86 -31.73 -5.80
N ASP A 298 -14.77 -30.83 -6.76
CA ASP A 298 -14.97 -31.14 -8.18
C ASP A 298 -13.63 -31.44 -8.85
N GLU A 299 -13.66 -32.10 -10.02
CA GLU A 299 -12.46 -32.28 -10.84
C GLU A 299 -11.93 -30.91 -11.29
N LEU A 300 -10.72 -30.57 -10.85
CA LEU A 300 -10.08 -29.33 -11.26
C LEU A 300 -9.58 -29.44 -12.71
N PRO A 301 -9.94 -28.49 -13.59
CA PRO A 301 -9.41 -28.50 -14.94
C PRO A 301 -7.89 -28.36 -14.91
N PRO A 302 -7.17 -28.95 -15.89
CA PRO A 302 -5.74 -28.76 -16.01
C PRO A 302 -5.41 -27.27 -16.21
N MET A 303 -4.29 -26.82 -15.66
CA MET A 303 -3.84 -25.44 -15.85
C MET A 303 -3.60 -25.17 -17.34
N LYS A 304 -4.29 -24.16 -17.88
CA LYS A 304 -4.07 -23.68 -19.25
C LYS A 304 -2.71 -23.01 -19.41
N THR A 305 -2.24 -22.37 -18.35
CA THR A 305 -0.96 -21.66 -18.29
C THR A 305 -0.23 -22.11 -17.03
N PRO A 306 1.05 -22.52 -17.12
CA PRO A 306 1.84 -22.85 -15.95
C PRO A 306 1.94 -21.67 -14.97
N PHE A 307 2.21 -21.98 -13.70
CA PHE A 307 2.52 -20.97 -12.70
C PHE A 307 3.64 -20.04 -13.19
N ARG A 308 3.44 -18.73 -13.01
CA ARG A 308 4.41 -17.69 -13.34
C ARG A 308 4.76 -16.92 -12.07
N ALA A 309 6.06 -16.83 -11.80
CA ALA A 309 6.59 -15.95 -10.77
C ALA A 309 6.04 -14.52 -11.01
N SER A 310 5.48 -13.94 -9.96
CA SER A 310 4.95 -12.59 -9.95
C SER A 310 6.03 -11.56 -9.57
N THR A 311 7.04 -11.99 -8.82
CA THR A 311 8.23 -11.20 -8.48
C THR A 311 9.41 -12.11 -8.17
N GLU A 312 10.63 -11.58 -8.26
CA GLU A 312 11.80 -12.19 -7.61
C GLU A 312 11.62 -12.16 -6.07
N PRO A 313 12.12 -13.16 -5.33
CA PRO A 313 12.06 -13.18 -3.87
C PRO A 313 12.67 -11.95 -3.19
N HIS A 314 13.81 -11.51 -3.72
CA HIS A 314 14.63 -10.40 -3.26
C HIS A 314 14.96 -9.49 -4.46
N PRO A 315 14.01 -8.67 -4.92
CA PRO A 315 14.21 -7.83 -6.09
C PRO A 315 15.28 -6.78 -5.80
N VAL A 316 16.12 -6.52 -6.80
CA VAL A 316 17.17 -5.48 -6.71
C VAL A 316 16.54 -4.09 -6.51
N ALA A 317 15.39 -3.83 -7.10
CA ALA A 317 14.62 -2.60 -6.91
C ALA A 317 13.13 -2.91 -6.73
N SER A 318 12.59 -2.60 -5.56
CA SER A 318 11.18 -2.85 -5.21
C SER A 318 10.22 -2.12 -6.16
N ALA A 319 10.62 -0.95 -6.66
CA ALA A 319 9.82 -0.16 -7.59
C ALA A 319 9.63 -0.83 -8.97
N ALA A 320 10.50 -1.78 -9.34
CA ALA A 320 10.38 -2.53 -10.59
C ALA A 320 9.37 -3.69 -10.49
N VAL A 321 8.93 -4.06 -9.29
CA VAL A 321 8.02 -5.18 -9.04
C VAL A 321 6.66 -4.94 -9.73
N GLY A 322 6.22 -5.93 -10.51
CA GLY A 322 4.98 -5.83 -11.28
C GLY A 322 5.06 -4.91 -12.51
N THR A 323 6.26 -4.52 -12.94
CA THR A 323 6.49 -3.73 -14.16
C THR A 323 7.40 -4.49 -15.13
N SER A 324 7.35 -4.11 -16.41
CA SER A 324 8.21 -4.71 -17.45
C SER A 324 9.09 -3.63 -18.08
N PRO A 325 10.40 -3.59 -17.73
CA PRO A 325 11.32 -2.65 -18.35
C PRO A 325 11.64 -3.05 -19.80
N ASP A 326 12.06 -2.07 -20.60
CA ASP A 326 12.63 -2.29 -21.92
C ASP A 326 14.07 -2.85 -21.86
N LYS A 327 14.70 -3.03 -23.03
CA LYS A 327 16.07 -3.56 -23.14
C LYS A 327 17.15 -2.69 -22.48
N GLU A 328 16.87 -1.41 -22.27
CA GLU A 328 17.77 -0.46 -21.61
C GLU A 328 17.53 -0.39 -20.09
N GLY A 329 16.47 -1.06 -19.61
CA GLY A 329 16.05 -1.08 -18.21
C GLY A 329 15.02 -0.01 -17.86
N PHE A 330 14.44 0.69 -18.84
CA PHE A 330 13.45 1.73 -18.59
C PHE A 330 12.02 1.20 -18.62
N VAL A 331 11.23 1.62 -17.63
CA VAL A 331 9.78 1.45 -17.55
C VAL A 331 9.14 2.72 -18.10
N ARG A 332 8.19 2.56 -19.01
CA ARG A 332 7.38 3.67 -19.52
C ARG A 332 6.25 4.00 -18.54
N LEU A 333 6.21 5.23 -18.04
CA LEU A 333 5.25 5.68 -17.04
C LEU A 333 3.95 6.24 -17.63
N PHE A 334 3.96 6.60 -18.90
CA PHE A 334 2.80 7.20 -19.57
C PHE A 334 2.59 6.60 -20.96
N ASP A 335 1.39 6.11 -21.23
CA ASP A 335 1.02 5.39 -22.45
C ASP A 335 0.83 6.30 -23.68
N GLY A 336 0.79 7.63 -23.50
CA GLY A 336 0.54 8.60 -24.56
C GLY A 336 -0.94 8.78 -24.93
N LYS A 337 -1.86 8.18 -24.17
CA LYS A 337 -3.29 8.09 -24.54
C LYS A 337 -4.22 8.39 -23.39
N THR A 338 -3.92 7.94 -22.18
CA THR A 338 -4.83 8.01 -21.03
C THR A 338 -4.09 8.39 -19.76
N LEU A 339 -4.80 8.94 -18.77
CA LEU A 339 -4.26 9.15 -17.42
C LEU A 339 -4.19 7.85 -16.60
N ARG A 340 -4.23 6.66 -17.23
CA ARG A 340 -4.11 5.39 -16.53
C ARG A 340 -2.76 5.33 -15.80
N GLY A 341 -2.78 4.99 -14.53
CA GLY A 341 -1.60 4.97 -13.67
C GLY A 341 -1.24 6.34 -13.10
N TRP A 342 -2.13 7.34 -13.23
CA TRP A 342 -1.95 8.69 -12.70
C TRP A 342 -3.23 9.14 -11.96
N SER A 343 -3.05 9.82 -10.83
CA SER A 343 -4.11 10.43 -10.02
C SER A 343 -3.92 11.93 -9.97
N GLY A 344 -4.97 12.68 -10.28
CA GLY A 344 -4.99 14.13 -10.23
C GLY A 344 -6.36 14.67 -10.62
N ASP A 345 -6.61 15.92 -10.24
CA ASP A 345 -7.86 16.61 -10.53
C ASP A 345 -8.05 16.86 -12.04
N PRO A 346 -9.11 16.32 -12.67
CA PRO A 346 -9.33 16.43 -14.12
C PRO A 346 -9.61 17.85 -14.60
N ASP A 347 -9.92 18.80 -13.70
CA ASP A 347 -10.05 20.21 -14.06
C ASP A 347 -8.70 20.83 -14.48
N TYR A 348 -7.58 20.26 -14.02
CA TYR A 348 -6.23 20.75 -14.31
C TYR A 348 -5.42 19.82 -15.21
N TRP A 349 -5.76 18.52 -15.22
CA TRP A 349 -4.96 17.49 -15.88
C TRP A 349 -5.74 16.74 -16.95
N SER A 350 -5.12 16.60 -18.12
CA SER A 350 -5.68 15.88 -19.26
C SER A 350 -4.57 15.28 -20.13
N VAL A 351 -4.94 14.59 -21.22
CA VAL A 351 -4.00 14.18 -22.27
C VAL A 351 -4.28 15.00 -23.52
N GLU A 352 -3.27 15.70 -24.02
CA GLU A 352 -3.33 16.49 -25.26
C GLU A 352 -2.12 16.15 -26.12
N ASP A 353 -2.33 15.91 -27.41
CA ASP A 353 -1.26 15.66 -28.39
C ASP A 353 -0.29 14.54 -27.98
N GLY A 354 -0.80 13.52 -27.30
CA GLY A 354 0.00 12.40 -26.80
C GLY A 354 0.90 12.74 -25.60
N ALA A 355 0.60 13.83 -24.88
CA ALA A 355 1.33 14.30 -23.71
C ALA A 355 0.39 14.46 -22.49
N LEU A 356 0.88 14.10 -21.31
CA LEU A 356 0.26 14.53 -20.04
C LEU A 356 0.28 16.05 -20.02
N THR A 357 -0.86 16.69 -19.81
CA THR A 357 -1.00 18.13 -19.95
C THR A 357 -1.63 18.73 -18.71
N GLY A 358 -0.92 19.67 -18.08
CA GLY A 358 -1.39 20.49 -16.98
C GLY A 358 -1.72 21.90 -17.46
N LYS A 359 -2.85 22.48 -17.02
CA LYS A 359 -3.25 23.85 -17.38
C LYS A 359 -3.73 24.64 -16.17
N THR A 360 -3.43 25.93 -16.16
CA THR A 360 -4.01 26.91 -15.24
C THR A 360 -4.35 28.19 -16.00
N ASP A 361 -5.36 28.93 -15.52
CA ASP A 361 -5.78 30.24 -16.04
C ASP A 361 -5.22 31.41 -15.22
N GLY A 362 -4.35 31.10 -14.25
CA GLY A 362 -3.78 32.05 -13.30
C GLY A 362 -4.65 32.36 -12.08
N SER A 363 -5.82 31.72 -11.94
CA SER A 363 -6.68 31.87 -10.77
C SER A 363 -6.29 30.95 -9.60
N LEU A 364 -5.42 29.97 -9.85
CA LEU A 364 -5.05 28.90 -8.94
C LEU A 364 -4.59 29.45 -7.57
N LYS A 365 -5.14 28.92 -6.48
CA LYS A 365 -4.82 29.36 -5.09
C LYS A 365 -3.82 28.47 -4.37
N MET A 366 -3.64 27.26 -4.85
CA MET A 366 -2.70 26.28 -4.31
C MET A 366 -2.25 25.36 -5.44
N ASN A 367 -0.98 24.97 -5.44
CA ASN A 367 -0.41 24.03 -6.40
C ASN A 367 -1.30 22.78 -6.52
N ARG A 368 -1.42 22.26 -7.74
CA ARG A 368 -2.13 21.00 -8.03
C ARG A 368 -1.13 20.03 -8.62
N PHE A 369 -1.32 18.75 -8.36
CA PHE A 369 -0.37 17.73 -8.78
C PHE A 369 -1.08 16.61 -9.51
N LEU A 370 -0.30 15.91 -10.32
CA LEU A 370 -0.63 14.64 -10.93
C LEU A 370 0.41 13.63 -10.46
N SER A 371 -0.01 12.65 -9.67
CA SER A 371 0.90 11.68 -9.05
C SER A 371 0.82 10.35 -9.78
N TRP A 372 1.97 9.73 -10.00
CA TRP A 372 2.04 8.37 -10.53
C TRP A 372 1.60 7.37 -9.46
N THR A 373 0.76 6.40 -9.84
CA THR A 373 0.13 5.46 -8.91
C THR A 373 0.78 4.07 -8.92
N GLY A 374 1.81 3.86 -9.74
CA GLY A 374 2.37 2.54 -9.98
C GLY A 374 3.31 1.99 -8.91
N SER A 375 4.02 2.85 -8.17
CA SER A 375 4.86 2.51 -7.02
C SER A 375 5.44 3.76 -6.35
N THR A 376 6.10 3.58 -5.21
CA THR A 376 7.13 4.52 -4.74
C THR A 376 8.43 4.34 -5.51
N ILE A 377 9.25 5.38 -5.57
CA ILE A 377 10.57 5.40 -6.21
C ILE A 377 11.64 5.71 -5.16
N ARG A 378 12.76 4.98 -5.25
CA ARG A 378 13.93 5.10 -4.36
C ARG A 378 15.13 5.59 -5.15
N ASN A 379 15.90 4.70 -5.76
CA ASN A 379 17.01 5.06 -6.65
C ASN A 379 16.59 4.91 -8.11
N PHE A 380 16.88 5.91 -8.94
CA PHE A 380 16.37 5.93 -10.31
C PHE A 380 17.13 6.88 -11.25
N ASP A 381 17.06 6.57 -12.56
CA ASP A 381 17.35 7.47 -13.68
C ASP A 381 16.03 7.77 -14.41
N LEU A 382 15.49 8.97 -14.21
CA LEU A 382 14.25 9.44 -14.82
C LEU A 382 14.56 10.28 -16.05
N ARG A 383 13.82 10.06 -17.14
CA ARG A 383 13.90 10.89 -18.36
C ARG A 383 12.50 11.23 -18.86
N VAL A 384 12.31 12.49 -19.22
CA VAL A 384 11.01 12.97 -19.69
C VAL A 384 11.20 14.18 -20.61
N MET A 385 10.47 14.20 -21.72
CA MET A 385 10.38 15.39 -22.57
C MET A 385 9.35 16.33 -21.96
N VAL A 386 9.75 17.57 -21.72
CA VAL A 386 8.93 18.60 -21.09
C VAL A 386 8.81 19.80 -22.03
N LYS A 387 7.61 20.37 -22.12
CA LYS A 387 7.36 21.65 -22.80
C LYS A 387 6.48 22.52 -21.92
N VAL A 388 6.96 23.72 -21.62
CA VAL A 388 6.27 24.71 -20.77
C VAL A 388 6.08 26.01 -21.54
N THR A 389 4.92 26.65 -21.42
CA THR A 389 4.67 27.96 -22.02
C THR A 389 5.53 29.06 -21.40
N ALA A 390 5.81 30.12 -22.16
CA ALA A 390 6.48 31.31 -21.63
C ALA A 390 5.86 31.81 -20.31
N GLY A 391 6.71 32.19 -19.35
CA GLY A 391 6.32 32.55 -17.98
C GLY A 391 5.73 31.42 -17.11
N GLY A 392 5.68 30.18 -17.61
CA GLY A 392 5.18 29.02 -16.88
C GLY A 392 6.14 28.56 -15.76
N ASN A 393 5.56 28.04 -14.69
CA ASN A 393 6.26 27.47 -13.55
C ASN A 393 5.59 26.13 -13.18
N SER A 394 6.41 25.10 -13.01
CA SER A 394 6.00 23.73 -12.74
C SER A 394 7.18 22.99 -12.09
N GLY A 395 7.02 21.70 -11.85
CA GLY A 395 8.11 20.85 -11.41
C GLY A 395 7.81 19.37 -11.49
N ILE A 396 8.89 18.59 -11.51
CA ILE A 396 8.89 17.13 -11.45
C ILE A 396 9.19 16.76 -9.99
N GLN A 397 8.17 16.31 -9.28
CA GLN A 397 8.23 15.90 -7.87
C GLN A 397 8.73 14.46 -7.78
N TYR A 398 9.70 14.18 -6.92
CA TYR A 398 10.25 12.84 -6.74
C TYR A 398 10.60 12.56 -5.27
N ARG A 399 10.53 11.28 -4.88
CA ARG A 399 10.65 10.84 -3.48
C ARG A 399 9.75 11.65 -2.53
N GLY A 400 8.60 12.09 -3.05
CA GLY A 400 7.67 12.94 -2.33
C GLY A 400 6.76 12.16 -1.38
N LEU A 401 6.01 12.88 -0.57
CA LEU A 401 4.98 12.36 0.33
C LEU A 401 3.62 12.91 -0.08
N SER A 402 2.61 12.05 -0.10
CA SER A 402 1.21 12.50 -0.25
C SER A 402 0.77 13.24 1.01
N ARG A 403 0.02 14.33 0.85
CA ARG A 403 -0.46 15.21 1.92
C ARG A 403 -2.00 15.29 1.94
N PRO A 404 -2.70 14.15 2.14
CA PRO A 404 -4.17 14.07 2.11
C PRO A 404 -4.85 15.04 3.07
N GLU A 405 -4.21 15.39 4.18
CA GLU A 405 -4.72 16.32 5.17
C GLU A 405 -4.82 17.77 4.65
N ILE A 406 -4.10 18.08 3.57
CA ILE A 406 -4.17 19.36 2.86
C ILE A 406 -5.06 19.24 1.62
N GLY A 407 -4.95 18.13 0.90
CA GLY A 407 -5.79 17.80 -0.26
C GLY A 407 -5.38 16.48 -0.90
N LEU A 408 -6.32 15.82 -1.60
CA LEU A 408 -6.13 14.45 -2.10
C LEU A 408 -4.90 14.28 -2.99
N ASP A 409 -4.63 15.26 -3.85
CA ASP A 409 -3.50 15.22 -4.77
C ASP A 409 -2.37 16.15 -4.35
N VAL A 410 -2.29 16.59 -3.09
CA VAL A 410 -1.19 17.45 -2.63
C VAL A 410 0.04 16.61 -2.33
N VAL A 411 1.20 17.06 -2.82
CA VAL A 411 2.50 16.41 -2.61
C VAL A 411 3.47 17.39 -1.95
N SER A 412 4.36 16.87 -1.11
CA SER A 412 5.55 17.57 -0.59
C SER A 412 6.81 16.76 -0.88
N GLY A 413 7.99 17.39 -0.89
CA GLY A 413 9.27 16.71 -1.09
C GLY A 413 10.09 17.30 -2.24
N TYR A 414 11.10 16.56 -2.69
CA TYR A 414 12.04 17.07 -3.69
C TYR A 414 11.39 17.31 -5.04
N GLN A 415 11.82 18.38 -5.69
CA GLN A 415 11.35 18.82 -6.99
C GLN A 415 12.54 19.25 -7.87
N CYS A 416 12.53 18.77 -9.12
CA CYS A 416 13.26 19.40 -10.21
C CYS A 416 12.34 20.43 -10.85
N ASP A 417 12.65 21.71 -10.66
CA ASP A 417 11.77 22.79 -11.10
C ASP A 417 11.83 22.98 -12.63
N VAL A 418 10.68 23.29 -13.21
CA VAL A 418 10.51 23.61 -14.63
C VAL A 418 10.04 25.06 -14.71
N VAL A 419 10.96 25.97 -15.01
CA VAL A 419 10.69 27.41 -14.99
C VAL A 419 11.07 28.02 -16.33
N ALA A 420 10.08 28.55 -17.04
CA ALA A 420 10.31 29.30 -18.28
C ALA A 420 10.97 30.65 -18.01
N ASP A 421 11.77 31.13 -18.97
CA ASP A 421 12.34 32.48 -18.99
C ASP A 421 13.20 32.86 -17.78
N ASN A 422 13.66 31.88 -16.99
CA ASN A 422 14.49 32.11 -15.82
C ASN A 422 15.62 31.07 -15.67
N PRO A 423 16.86 31.40 -16.09
CA PRO A 423 18.00 30.48 -16.01
C PRO A 423 18.52 30.26 -14.58
N ASP A 424 18.02 31.00 -13.59
CA ASP A 424 18.41 30.80 -12.19
C ASP A 424 17.59 29.70 -11.48
N TYR A 425 16.40 29.38 -12.02
CA TYR A 425 15.48 28.43 -11.39
C TYR A 425 15.17 27.19 -12.26
N ASN A 426 15.38 27.23 -13.58
CA ASN A 426 15.06 26.08 -14.43
C ASN A 426 16.02 24.91 -14.18
N GLY A 427 15.51 23.76 -13.77
CA GLY A 427 16.31 22.57 -13.41
C GLY A 427 16.95 22.64 -12.02
N MET A 428 16.57 23.63 -11.19
CA MET A 428 17.03 23.73 -9.81
C MET A 428 16.50 22.58 -8.94
N LEU A 429 17.05 22.43 -7.74
CA LEU A 429 16.56 21.45 -6.76
C LEU A 429 15.85 22.17 -5.61
N TYR A 430 14.55 21.96 -5.52
CA TYR A 430 13.66 22.54 -4.54
C TYR A 430 13.01 21.44 -3.68
N GLU A 431 12.53 21.79 -2.49
CA GLU A 431 11.79 20.89 -1.62
C GLU A 431 10.44 21.51 -1.24
N GLU A 432 9.39 21.04 -1.92
CA GLU A 432 8.02 21.53 -1.78
C GLU A 432 7.48 21.26 -0.38
N ARG A 433 7.05 22.33 0.29
CA ARG A 433 6.59 22.30 1.69
C ARG A 433 7.61 21.69 2.69
N GLY A 434 8.89 21.69 2.33
CA GLY A 434 10.02 21.31 3.19
C GLY A 434 11.01 22.46 3.37
N ARG A 435 12.30 22.18 3.15
CA ARG A 435 13.44 23.10 3.27
C ARG A 435 13.51 24.17 2.17
N ARG A 436 12.61 24.13 1.18
CA ARG A 436 12.51 25.09 0.06
C ARG A 436 13.68 24.98 -0.91
N ILE A 437 14.37 26.08 -1.26
CA ILE A 437 15.45 26.04 -2.24
C ILE A 437 16.67 25.35 -1.63
N LEU A 438 17.02 24.18 -2.16
CA LEU A 438 18.18 23.41 -1.75
C LEU A 438 19.39 23.65 -2.66
N SER A 439 19.16 23.92 -3.95
CA SER A 439 20.20 24.26 -4.93
C SER A 439 19.57 25.09 -6.04
N HIS A 440 20.13 26.26 -6.36
CA HIS A 440 19.76 27.03 -7.56
C HIS A 440 20.32 26.36 -8.82
N THR A 441 19.80 26.72 -9.99
CA THR A 441 20.34 26.24 -11.25
C THR A 441 21.82 26.60 -11.40
N GLY A 442 22.63 25.60 -11.75
CA GLY A 442 24.06 25.71 -11.92
C GLY A 442 24.86 25.52 -10.63
N GLU A 443 24.26 25.16 -9.50
CA GLU A 443 24.99 24.93 -8.25
C GLU A 443 25.33 23.45 -8.02
N LYS A 444 26.50 23.22 -7.41
CA LYS A 444 26.85 21.97 -6.72
C LYS A 444 26.72 22.22 -5.23
N VAL A 445 25.95 21.41 -4.54
CA VAL A 445 25.57 21.64 -3.15
C VAL A 445 25.86 20.41 -2.28
N ILE A 446 26.30 20.66 -1.05
CA ILE A 446 26.27 19.67 0.02
C ILE A 446 25.36 20.22 1.12
N ILE A 447 24.35 19.46 1.51
CA ILE A 447 23.57 19.72 2.72
C ILE A 447 24.29 19.04 3.88
N ASP A 448 24.61 19.79 4.93
CA ASP A 448 25.23 19.22 6.13
C ASP A 448 24.23 18.44 7.00
N GLY A 449 24.74 17.79 8.06
CA GLY A 449 23.90 16.98 8.96
C GLY A 449 22.87 17.79 9.78
N GLU A 450 22.94 19.12 9.76
CA GLU A 450 21.98 20.02 10.41
C GLU A 450 20.96 20.59 9.40
N GLY A 451 21.02 20.19 8.13
CA GLY A 451 20.08 20.60 7.09
C GLY A 451 20.46 21.91 6.37
N GLN A 452 21.64 22.49 6.62
CA GLN A 452 22.07 23.70 5.92
C GLN A 452 22.72 23.35 4.57
N SER A 453 22.25 24.01 3.51
CA SER A 453 22.77 23.83 2.15
C SER A 453 23.97 24.74 1.87
N TRP A 454 25.07 24.16 1.41
CA TRP A 454 26.34 24.84 1.10
C TRP A 454 26.72 24.67 -0.36
N VAL A 455 26.93 25.78 -1.07
CA VAL A 455 27.45 25.76 -2.44
C VAL A 455 28.94 25.43 -2.40
N VAL A 456 29.31 24.32 -3.03
CA VAL A 456 30.69 23.78 -3.07
C VAL A 456 31.30 23.84 -4.47
N GLY A 457 30.53 24.32 -5.45
CA GLY A 457 30.97 24.51 -6.83
C GLY A 457 29.81 24.90 -7.73
N SER A 458 30.08 25.04 -9.02
CA SER A 458 29.08 25.46 -10.00
C SER A 458 29.28 24.83 -11.38
N PHE A 459 28.26 25.02 -12.21
CA PHE A 459 28.22 24.80 -13.65
C PHE A 459 27.90 26.14 -14.34
N GLU A 460 28.21 26.24 -15.63
CA GLU A 460 27.71 27.37 -16.43
C GLU A 460 26.18 27.28 -16.54
N LYS A 461 25.49 28.43 -16.45
CA LYS A 461 24.04 28.48 -16.66
C LYS A 461 23.75 28.47 -18.15
N ASN A 462 22.65 27.84 -18.53
CA ASN A 462 22.16 27.83 -19.90
C ASN A 462 20.71 28.34 -19.94
N VAL A 463 20.29 28.83 -21.11
CA VAL A 463 18.92 29.30 -21.35
C VAL A 463 18.23 28.29 -22.25
N PHE A 464 17.07 27.81 -21.80
CA PHE A 464 16.22 26.87 -22.54
C PHE A 464 14.95 27.62 -22.95
N PRO A 465 14.69 27.79 -24.26
CA PRO A 465 13.52 28.53 -24.72
C PRO A 465 12.20 27.92 -24.22
N PRO A 466 11.20 28.74 -23.83
CA PRO A 466 9.87 28.21 -23.59
C PRO A 466 9.23 27.72 -24.90
N ASP A 467 8.11 27.01 -24.78
CA ASP A 467 7.31 26.49 -25.90
C ASP A 467 8.04 25.48 -26.80
N GLU A 468 9.25 25.07 -26.43
CA GLU A 468 10.02 24.00 -27.05
C GLU A 468 10.07 22.73 -26.17
N TRP A 469 10.38 21.59 -26.77
CA TRP A 469 10.54 20.33 -26.06
C TRP A 469 11.98 20.17 -25.60
N HIS A 470 12.18 20.03 -24.30
CA HIS A 470 13.48 19.77 -23.69
C HIS A 470 13.47 18.43 -22.94
N GLU A 471 14.55 17.66 -23.03
CA GLU A 471 14.72 16.45 -22.22
C GLU A 471 15.17 16.84 -20.82
N TYR A 472 14.34 16.57 -19.82
CA TYR A 472 14.72 16.64 -18.41
C TYR A 472 15.17 15.26 -17.94
N ARG A 473 16.30 15.23 -17.23
CA ARG A 473 16.80 14.04 -16.56
C ARG A 473 16.97 14.28 -15.07
N VAL A 474 16.45 13.38 -14.24
CA VAL A 474 16.64 13.38 -12.79
C VAL A 474 17.27 12.04 -12.41
N LEU A 475 18.47 12.08 -11.85
CA LEU A 475 19.19 10.91 -11.34
C LEU A 475 19.30 11.02 -9.82
N ALA A 476 18.71 10.06 -9.11
CA ALA A 476 18.80 9.96 -7.67
C ALA A 476 19.44 8.61 -7.28
N GLU A 477 20.59 8.67 -6.61
CA GLU A 477 21.38 7.51 -6.19
C GLU A 477 21.78 7.68 -4.73
N GLY A 478 21.19 6.87 -3.85
CA GLY A 478 21.34 7.04 -2.42
C GLY A 478 20.89 8.44 -2.00
N ASN A 479 21.79 9.19 -1.38
CA ASN A 479 21.59 10.57 -0.94
C ASN A 479 22.16 11.63 -1.92
N ARG A 480 22.44 11.27 -3.18
CA ARG A 480 22.86 12.22 -4.22
C ARG A 480 21.79 12.42 -5.29
N HIS A 481 21.56 13.67 -5.64
CA HIS A 481 20.53 14.12 -6.58
C HIS A 481 21.17 14.96 -7.69
N ARG A 482 20.90 14.62 -8.95
CA ARG A 482 21.47 15.33 -10.10
C ARG A 482 20.45 15.56 -11.19
N HIS A 483 20.46 16.77 -11.74
CA HIS A 483 19.52 17.20 -12.77
C HIS A 483 20.25 17.62 -14.05
N TRP A 484 19.61 17.38 -15.20
CA TRP A 484 20.03 17.90 -16.50
C TRP A 484 18.83 18.36 -17.32
N ILE A 485 19.08 19.33 -18.20
CA ILE A 485 18.19 19.74 -19.28
C ILE A 485 18.97 19.66 -20.58
N ASP A 486 18.49 18.89 -21.56
CA ASP A 486 19.17 18.61 -22.84
C ASP A 486 20.64 18.18 -22.68
N GLY A 487 20.91 17.37 -21.65
CA GLY A 487 22.25 16.90 -21.30
C GLY A 487 23.14 17.92 -20.60
N HIS A 488 22.71 19.17 -20.42
CA HIS A 488 23.43 20.19 -19.66
C HIS A 488 23.12 20.06 -18.16
N PRO A 489 24.13 19.93 -17.27
CA PRO A 489 23.90 19.77 -15.84
C PRO A 489 23.36 21.05 -15.20
N THR A 490 22.29 20.91 -14.41
CA THR A 490 21.63 22.06 -13.73
C THR A 490 21.71 21.98 -12.21
N ALA A 491 21.88 20.80 -11.61
CA ALA A 491 22.07 20.66 -10.17
C ALA A 491 22.86 19.38 -9.85
N ASP A 492 23.67 19.43 -8.79
CA ASP A 492 24.34 18.26 -8.20
C ASP A 492 24.41 18.43 -6.68
N LEU A 493 23.58 17.67 -5.95
CA LEU A 493 23.38 17.83 -4.52
C LEU A 493 23.63 16.53 -3.77
N ILE A 494 24.35 16.60 -2.64
CA ILE A 494 24.47 15.50 -1.66
C ILE A 494 23.76 15.90 -0.36
N ASP A 495 22.87 15.05 0.14
CA ASP A 495 22.03 15.34 1.31
C ASP A 495 22.44 14.52 2.54
N PHE A 496 23.21 15.12 3.45
CA PHE A 496 23.62 14.47 4.71
C PHE A 496 22.63 14.65 5.86
N ASP A 497 21.55 15.41 5.68
CA ASP A 497 20.52 15.62 6.70
C ASP A 497 19.62 14.39 6.79
N GLU A 498 19.95 13.46 7.69
CA GLU A 498 19.22 12.19 7.84
C GLU A 498 17.76 12.38 8.27
N LYS A 499 17.46 13.49 8.95
CA LYS A 499 16.12 13.77 9.48
C LYS A 499 15.24 14.44 8.44
N GLY A 500 15.81 15.32 7.62
CA GLY A 500 15.10 16.04 6.57
C GLY A 500 15.04 15.29 5.24
N ARG A 501 15.98 14.38 4.96
CA ARG A 501 16.03 13.69 3.66
C ARG A 501 15.00 12.58 3.54
N SER A 502 14.51 12.41 2.32
CA SER A 502 13.73 11.23 1.92
C SER A 502 14.53 10.37 0.94
N LEU A 503 14.61 9.06 1.22
CA LEU A 503 15.23 8.09 0.31
C LEU A 503 14.21 7.44 -0.63
N GLU A 504 12.93 7.47 -0.28
CA GLU A 504 11.86 6.82 -1.03
C GLU A 504 10.58 7.65 -0.96
N GLY A 505 9.81 7.69 -2.05
CA GLY A 505 8.49 8.32 -2.03
C GLY A 505 7.80 8.31 -3.38
N ILE A 506 6.73 9.08 -3.53
CA ILE A 506 5.96 9.13 -4.77
C ILE A 506 6.65 9.99 -5.85
N LEU A 507 6.28 9.73 -7.10
CA LEU A 507 6.60 10.55 -8.26
C LEU A 507 5.36 11.35 -8.66
N GLY A 508 5.54 12.62 -9.02
CA GLY A 508 4.46 13.44 -9.55
C GLY A 508 4.95 14.61 -10.38
N VAL A 509 3.99 15.36 -10.91
CA VAL A 509 4.22 16.61 -11.63
C VAL A 509 3.24 17.66 -11.15
N GLN A 510 3.57 18.93 -11.35
CA GLN A 510 2.86 20.04 -10.72
C GLN A 510 2.33 21.06 -11.74
N VAL A 511 1.17 21.64 -11.48
CA VAL A 511 0.82 22.98 -11.98
C VAL A 511 0.90 23.98 -10.83
N HIS A 512 1.68 25.05 -11.02
CA HIS A 512 2.02 25.98 -9.95
C HIS A 512 1.05 27.17 -9.86
N VAL A 513 0.92 27.75 -8.68
CA VAL A 513 0.23 29.04 -8.47
C VAL A 513 1.01 30.17 -9.15
N GLY A 514 0.39 30.87 -10.09
CA GLY A 514 1.08 31.92 -10.82
C GLY A 514 0.26 32.39 -12.00
N PRO A 515 0.90 32.96 -13.04
CA PRO A 515 0.25 33.26 -14.30
C PRO A 515 -0.41 32.02 -14.94
N ALA A 516 -1.28 32.26 -15.92
CA ALA A 516 -1.80 31.19 -16.77
C ALA A 516 -0.64 30.47 -17.45
N MET A 517 -0.69 29.14 -17.45
CA MET A 517 0.38 28.34 -18.03
C MET A 517 -0.13 27.00 -18.55
N LYS A 518 0.60 26.44 -19.52
CA LYS A 518 0.42 25.06 -19.99
C LYS A 518 1.77 24.35 -19.89
N ILE A 519 1.75 23.18 -19.26
CA ILE A 519 2.89 22.27 -19.12
C ILE A 519 2.54 20.93 -19.76
N GLN A 520 3.46 20.35 -20.52
CA GLN A 520 3.27 19.06 -21.16
C GLN A 520 4.45 18.12 -20.91
N TYR A 521 4.15 16.83 -20.70
CA TYR A 521 5.12 15.77 -20.51
C TYR A 521 4.86 14.60 -21.46
N LYS A 522 5.88 14.14 -22.18
CA LYS A 522 5.81 12.93 -23.02
C LYS A 522 7.09 12.11 -22.88
N GLU A 523 7.06 10.88 -23.41
CA GLU A 523 8.21 9.96 -23.36
C GLU A 523 8.71 9.75 -21.92
N PHE A 524 7.78 9.80 -20.97
CA PHE A 524 8.05 9.73 -19.54
C PHE A 524 8.48 8.30 -19.18
N ARG A 525 9.76 8.12 -18.85
CA ARG A 525 10.36 6.82 -18.55
C ARG A 525 11.28 6.88 -17.35
N ILE A 526 11.36 5.77 -16.62
CA ILE A 526 12.20 5.64 -15.43
C ILE A 526 12.96 4.32 -15.46
N LYS A 527 14.24 4.35 -15.13
CA LYS A 527 15.02 3.16 -14.85
C LYS A 527 15.23 3.09 -13.35
N HIS A 528 14.68 2.06 -12.71
CA HIS A 528 14.90 1.81 -11.29
C HIS A 528 16.31 1.25 -11.08
N LEU A 529 17.02 1.80 -10.09
CA LEU A 529 18.35 1.38 -9.68
C LEU A 529 18.27 0.59 -8.37
N PRO A 530 19.31 -0.16 -7.97
CA PRO A 530 19.28 -0.97 -6.76
C PRO A 530 18.83 -0.20 -5.52
N ASP A 531 17.97 -0.79 -4.69
CA ASP A 531 17.45 -0.14 -3.47
C ASP A 531 18.55 0.03 -2.40
N ASP A 532 19.57 -0.82 -2.43
CA ASP A 532 20.67 -0.93 -1.47
C ASP A 532 21.94 -0.16 -1.89
N LEU A 533 21.84 0.77 -2.87
CA LEU A 533 22.97 1.63 -3.22
C LEU A 533 23.53 2.32 -1.97
N PRO A 534 24.87 2.32 -1.78
CA PRO A 534 25.50 2.90 -0.61
C PRO A 534 25.26 4.41 -0.56
N LEU A 535 25.05 4.93 0.64
CA LEU A 535 24.99 6.37 0.86
C LEU A 535 26.41 6.95 0.87
N LEU A 536 26.56 8.13 0.27
CA LEU A 536 27.78 8.92 0.40
C LEU A 536 27.93 9.37 1.85
N ARG A 537 29.18 9.54 2.30
CA ARG A 537 29.50 9.90 3.68
C ARG A 537 30.15 11.28 3.77
N PRO A 538 29.89 12.06 4.84
CA PRO A 538 30.51 13.36 5.05
C PRO A 538 32.05 13.33 4.99
N GLU A 539 32.67 12.27 5.53
CA GLU A 539 34.14 12.14 5.58
C GLU A 539 34.79 12.08 4.19
N ASP A 540 34.10 11.50 3.21
CA ASP A 540 34.58 11.35 1.83
C ASP A 540 34.24 12.57 0.95
N HIS A 541 33.37 13.45 1.45
CA HIS A 541 32.83 14.60 0.75
C HIS A 541 32.82 15.84 1.67
N PRO A 542 34.01 16.32 2.11
CA PRO A 542 34.08 17.46 3.02
C PRO A 542 33.57 18.74 2.36
N ILE A 543 32.84 19.54 3.12
CA ILE A 543 32.44 20.88 2.70
C ILE A 543 33.69 21.79 2.73
N PRO A 544 34.07 22.42 1.60
CA PRO A 544 35.21 23.34 1.56
C PRO A 544 35.03 24.54 2.51
N GLY A 545 36.13 25.03 3.09
CA GLY A 545 36.10 26.18 3.99
C GLY A 545 35.73 27.52 3.33
N ASP A 546 35.70 27.57 2.00
CA ASP A 546 35.24 28.69 1.18
C ASP A 546 33.82 28.48 0.62
N ALA A 547 33.16 27.37 0.98
CA ALA A 547 31.76 27.15 0.64
C ALA A 547 30.87 28.20 1.31
N TYR A 548 29.78 28.57 0.64
CA TYR A 548 28.86 29.58 1.13
C TYR A 548 27.42 29.08 1.08
N GLY A 549 26.57 29.61 1.96
CA GLY A 549 25.18 29.17 2.09
C GLY A 549 24.38 29.48 0.82
N VAL A 550 23.58 28.50 0.40
CA VAL A 550 22.61 28.65 -0.69
C VAL A 550 21.67 29.82 -0.39
N ARG A 551 21.42 30.67 -1.39
CA ARG A 551 20.57 31.85 -1.22
C ARG A 551 19.13 31.42 -0.91
N PRO A 552 18.54 31.80 0.23
CA PRO A 552 17.19 31.38 0.58
C PRO A 552 16.13 32.01 -0.33
N GLN A 553 14.95 31.40 -0.36
CA GLN A 553 13.79 31.92 -1.10
C GLN A 553 13.30 33.24 -0.49
N GLY A 554 12.89 34.18 -1.36
CA GLY A 554 12.24 35.42 -0.95
C GLY A 554 13.14 36.66 -0.91
N LYS A 555 12.62 37.72 -0.29
CA LYS A 555 13.28 39.02 -0.17
C LYS A 555 14.22 39.00 1.04
N LEU A 556 15.49 39.28 0.78
CA LEU A 556 16.52 39.35 1.82
C LEU A 556 16.77 40.80 2.25
N PRO A 557 17.27 41.02 3.48
CA PRO A 557 17.80 42.31 3.90
C PRO A 557 18.86 42.84 2.90
N PRO A 558 18.96 44.16 2.67
CA PRO A 558 19.93 44.74 1.74
C PRO A 558 21.39 44.43 2.08
N ASP A 559 21.69 44.17 3.34
CA ASP A 559 23.01 43.86 3.91
C ASP A 559 23.25 42.36 4.09
N TRP A 560 22.34 41.51 3.58
CA TRP A 560 22.52 40.06 3.68
C TRP A 560 23.73 39.61 2.86
N THR A 561 24.62 38.88 3.51
CA THR A 561 25.71 38.14 2.88
C THR A 561 25.50 36.65 3.13
N PRO A 562 25.83 35.78 2.16
CA PRO A 562 25.74 34.35 2.39
C PRO A 562 26.67 33.95 3.54
N PRO A 563 26.22 33.08 4.46
CA PRO A 563 27.11 32.56 5.49
C PRO A 563 28.25 31.80 4.81
N VAL A 564 29.45 31.88 5.35
CA VAL A 564 30.60 31.09 4.90
C VAL A 564 30.73 29.89 5.83
N TYR A 565 30.98 28.71 5.26
CA TYR A 565 31.12 27.49 6.03
C TYR A 565 32.31 27.62 6.98
N SER A 566 32.07 27.39 8.27
CA SER A 566 33.10 27.28 9.27
C SER A 566 32.97 25.94 9.96
N VAL A 567 34.06 25.16 9.99
CA VAL A 567 34.10 23.89 10.72
C VAL A 567 33.70 24.15 12.17
N PRO A 568 32.66 23.49 12.71
CA PRO A 568 32.31 23.63 14.12
C PRO A 568 33.52 23.27 14.98
N PRO A 569 33.84 24.01 16.05
CA PRO A 569 34.91 23.62 16.96
C PRO A 569 34.63 22.22 17.48
N SER A 570 35.61 21.32 17.37
CA SER A 570 35.51 19.92 17.82
C SER A 570 35.04 19.88 19.27
N ARG A 571 33.88 19.24 19.52
CA ARG A 571 33.41 18.95 20.88
C ARG A 571 34.05 17.71 21.44
#